data_AF-A0A8S0P9G5-F1
#
_entry.id   AF-A0A8S0P9G5-F1
#
_cell.length_a   1.000
_cell.length_b   1.000
_cell.length_c   1.000
_cell.angle_alpha   90.00
_cell.angle_beta   90.00
_cell.angle_gamma   90.00
#
_symmetry.space_group_name_H-M   'P 1'
#
loop_
_entity.id
_entity.type
_entity.pdbx_description
1 polymer ?
#
loop_
_entity_poly.entity_id
_entity_poly.type
_entity_poly.pdbx_seq_one_letter_code
_entity_poly.pdbx_strand_id
1 'polypeptide(L)'
;MTTANVKGCERIYQALTECNRRIPAGIPREAACRHLNRSLAECLVAVACPEESDAVRTLCSSGGTALKRRQCHQAQLSLSVCLSTNQDQS
;
A
#
# COMPACT_ATOMS: atom_id res chain seq x y z
N MET A 1 16.85 -1.94 -5.10
CA MET A 1 15.42 -1.52 -5.20
C MET A 1 15.23 -0.86 -6.54
N THR A 2 14.69 -1.62 -7.48
CA THR A 2 14.62 -1.28 -8.90
C THR A 2 13.53 -0.24 -9.14
N THR A 3 13.86 0.84 -9.82
CA THR A 3 12.99 1.98 -10.19
C THR A 3 11.76 1.58 -11.02
N ALA A 4 11.68 0.34 -11.51
CA ALA A 4 10.51 -0.20 -12.21
C ALA A 4 9.26 -0.27 -11.32
N ASN A 5 9.43 -0.39 -10.00
CA ASN A 5 8.35 -0.68 -9.05
C ASN A 5 7.67 0.58 -8.46
N VAL A 6 7.80 1.75 -9.09
CA VAL A 6 7.23 3.02 -8.61
C VAL A 6 6.38 3.72 -9.68
N LYS A 7 6.16 3.08 -10.84
CA LYS A 7 5.36 3.67 -11.92
C LYS A 7 3.95 3.99 -11.43
N GLY A 8 3.55 5.26 -11.50
CA GLY A 8 2.25 5.75 -11.00
C GLY A 8 2.27 6.28 -9.55
N CYS A 9 3.37 6.11 -8.82
CA CYS A 9 3.54 6.54 -7.43
C CYS A 9 4.73 7.50 -7.21
N GLU A 10 5.31 8.03 -8.30
CA GLU A 10 6.59 8.74 -8.31
C GLU A 10 6.57 9.99 -7.42
N ARG A 11 5.47 10.74 -7.42
CA ARG A 11 5.35 11.96 -6.60
C ARG A 11 5.47 11.66 -5.10
N ILE A 12 4.81 10.59 -4.64
CA ILE A 12 4.85 10.19 -3.22
C ILE A 12 6.22 9.62 -2.89
N TYR A 13 6.81 8.84 -3.79
CA TYR A 13 8.16 8.32 -3.63
C TYR A 13 9.23 9.43 -3.52
N GLN A 14 9.13 10.47 -4.35
CA GLN A 14 10.02 11.63 -4.27
C GLN A 14 9.85 12.37 -2.94
N ALA A 15 8.61 12.60 -2.50
CA ALA A 15 8.33 13.24 -1.22
C ALA A 15 8.88 12.42 -0.03
N LEU A 16 8.72 11.10 -0.05
CA LEU A 16 9.27 10.20 0.97
C LEU A 16 10.80 10.22 0.97
N THR A 17 11.42 10.19 -0.21
CA THR A 17 12.88 10.27 -0.37
C THR A 17 13.42 11.58 0.21
N GLU A 18 12.76 12.70 -0.08
CA GLU A 18 13.15 14.00 0.47
C GLU A 18 12.96 14.07 1.99
N CYS A 19 11.89 13.48 2.52
CA CYS A 19 11.68 13.37 3.97
C CYS A 19 12.82 12.59 4.65
N ASN A 20 13.18 11.42 4.09
CA ASN A 20 14.27 10.59 4.57
C ASN A 20 15.63 11.27 4.47
N ARG A 21 15.83 12.14 3.47
CA ARG A 21 17.04 12.94 3.31
C ARG A 21 17.17 14.02 4.37
N ARG A 22 16.06 14.67 4.74
CA ARG A 22 16.05 15.78 5.73
C ARG A 22 16.18 15.32 7.17
N ILE A 23 15.68 14.13 7.49
CA ILE A 23 15.57 13.66 8.87
C ILE A 23 16.55 12.51 9.08
N PRO A 24 17.44 12.54 10.08
CA PRO A 24 18.36 11.44 10.37
C PRO A 24 17.65 10.11 10.67
N ALA A 25 18.32 8.99 10.43
CA ALA A 25 17.73 7.67 10.63
C ALA A 25 17.36 7.41 12.10
N GLY A 26 16.31 6.61 12.32
CA GLY A 26 15.80 6.24 13.64
C GLY A 26 14.32 6.59 13.84
N ILE A 27 13.85 6.41 15.08
CA ILE A 27 12.46 6.64 15.49
C ILE A 27 11.90 8.01 15.04
N PRO A 28 12.66 9.13 15.10
CA PRO A 28 12.16 10.42 14.64
C PRO A 28 11.81 10.46 13.14
N ARG A 29 12.62 9.84 12.28
CA ARG A 29 12.36 9.75 10.83
C ARG A 29 11.15 8.88 10.56
N GLU A 30 11.06 7.72 11.20
CA GLU A 30 9.87 6.87 11.08
C GLU A 30 8.64 7.67 11.43
N ALA A 31 8.67 8.40 12.55
CA ALA A 31 7.55 9.21 12.98
C ALA A 31 7.15 10.32 12.01
N ALA A 32 8.14 11.08 11.52
CA ALA A 32 7.89 12.21 10.64
C ALA A 32 7.51 11.79 9.21
N CYS A 33 8.08 10.70 8.69
CA CYS A 33 7.84 10.23 7.33
C CYS A 33 6.76 9.14 7.24
N ARG A 34 6.15 8.73 8.37
CA ARG A 34 5.17 7.63 8.47
C ARG A 34 4.02 7.74 7.47
N HIS A 35 3.44 8.94 7.32
CA HIS A 35 2.33 9.16 6.40
C HIS A 35 2.73 8.98 4.94
N LEU A 36 3.89 9.52 4.54
CA LEU A 36 4.42 9.34 3.19
C LEU A 36 4.74 7.87 2.89
N ASN A 37 5.31 7.17 3.87
CA ASN A 37 5.61 5.74 3.74
C ASN A 37 4.33 4.92 3.57
N ARG A 38 3.31 5.19 4.39
CA ARG A 38 2.00 4.54 4.29
C ARG A 38 1.33 4.84 2.95
N SER A 39 1.29 6.10 2.53
CA SER A 39 0.68 6.48 1.25
C SER A 39 1.41 5.89 0.06
N LEU A 40 2.74 5.75 0.12
CA LEU A 40 3.50 5.07 -0.92
C LEU A 40 3.12 3.59 -0.98
N ALA A 41 3.09 2.91 0.17
CA ALA A 41 2.68 1.50 0.23
C ALA A 41 1.27 1.28 -0.33
N GLU A 42 0.30 2.11 0.07
CA GLU A 42 -1.08 2.06 -0.45
C GLU A 42 -1.13 2.30 -1.97
N CYS A 43 -0.34 3.24 -2.48
CA CYS A 43 -0.25 3.50 -3.92
C CYS A 43 0.34 2.31 -4.69
N LEU A 44 1.44 1.74 -4.20
CA LEU A 44 2.10 0.60 -4.85
C LEU A 44 1.19 -0.62 -4.91
N VAL A 45 0.45 -0.89 -3.82
CA VAL A 45 -0.53 -1.98 -3.76
C VAL A 45 -1.67 -1.73 -4.76
N ALA A 46 -2.18 -0.49 -4.85
CA ALA A 46 -3.22 -0.13 -5.81
C ALA A 46 -2.75 -0.19 -7.28
N VAL A 47 -1.48 0.07 -7.56
CA VAL A 47 -0.91 -0.09 -8.90
C VAL A 47 -0.73 -1.56 -9.28
N ALA A 48 -0.25 -2.38 -8.33
CA ALA A 48 0.01 -3.80 -8.58
C ALA A 48 -1.28 -4.63 -8.69
N CYS A 49 -2.28 -4.32 -7.86
CA CYS A 49 -3.52 -5.08 -7.72
C CYS A 49 -4.72 -4.11 -7.63
N PRO A 50 -5.10 -3.43 -8.72
CA PRO A 50 -6.08 -2.34 -8.68
C PRO A 50 -7.47 -2.81 -8.23
N GLU A 51 -7.97 -3.92 -8.78
CA GLU A 51 -9.31 -4.44 -8.49
C GLU A 51 -9.44 -4.92 -7.05
N GLU A 52 -8.45 -5.69 -6.58
CA GLU A 52 -8.44 -6.22 -5.22
C GLU A 52 -8.25 -5.11 -4.18
N SER A 53 -7.41 -4.12 -4.48
CA SER A 53 -7.20 -2.96 -3.60
C SER A 53 -8.48 -2.13 -3.47
N ASP A 54 -9.20 -1.90 -4.57
CA ASP A 54 -10.48 -1.20 -4.57
C ASP A 54 -11.58 -1.99 -3.84
N ALA A 55 -11.59 -3.31 -4.00
CA ALA A 55 -12.49 -4.18 -3.27
C ALA A 55 -12.25 -4.10 -1.75
N VAL A 56 -10.99 -4.15 -1.30
CA VAL A 56 -10.63 -3.97 0.12
C VAL A 56 -11.05 -2.59 0.62
N ARG A 57 -10.74 -1.51 -0.12
CA ARG A 57 -11.12 -0.15 0.25
C ARG A 57 -12.63 0.00 0.42
N THR A 58 -13.41 -0.62 -0.46
CA THR A 58 -14.88 -0.54 -0.44
C THR A 58 -15.47 -1.39 0.68
N LEU A 59 -15.05 -2.66 0.80
CA LEU A 59 -15.68 -3.65 1.67
C LEU A 59 -15.20 -3.57 3.12
N CYS A 60 -13.96 -3.13 3.35
CA CYS A 60 -13.35 -3.08 4.68
C CYS A 60 -13.45 -1.71 5.38
N SER A 61 -14.04 -0.69 4.72
CA SER A 61 -14.18 0.66 5.26
C SER A 61 -15.12 0.79 6.47
N SER A 62 -15.95 -0.23 6.75
CA SER A 62 -16.89 -0.22 7.88
C SER A 62 -16.99 -1.58 8.56
N GLY A 63 -17.17 -1.60 9.88
CA GLY A 63 -17.33 -2.84 10.67
C GLY A 63 -18.63 -3.64 10.41
N GLY A 64 -19.43 -3.22 9.42
CA GLY A 64 -20.86 -3.46 9.19
C GLY A 64 -21.48 -4.81 9.59
N THR A 65 -22.20 -5.46 8.66
CA THR A 65 -22.88 -6.73 8.96
C THR A 65 -21.89 -7.90 8.96
N ALA A 66 -22.32 -9.05 9.51
CA ALA A 66 -21.53 -10.29 9.41
C ALA A 66 -21.22 -10.68 7.95
N LEU A 67 -22.09 -10.30 7.00
CA LEU A 67 -21.84 -10.48 5.57
C LEU A 67 -20.74 -9.53 5.08
N LYS A 68 -20.80 -8.24 5.39
CA LYS A 68 -19.74 -7.28 5.01
C LYS A 68 -18.37 -7.68 5.56
N ARG A 69 -18.31 -8.18 6.80
CA ARG A 69 -17.06 -8.70 7.38
C ARG A 69 -16.50 -9.90 6.61
N ARG A 70 -17.36 -10.84 6.19
CA ARG A 70 -16.96 -11.97 5.34
C ARG A 70 -16.47 -11.51 3.96
N GLN A 71 -17.15 -10.54 3.36
CA GLN A 71 -16.75 -9.96 2.07
C GLN A 71 -15.41 -9.22 2.17
N CYS A 72 -15.20 -8.44 3.23
CA CYS A 72 -13.91 -7.80 3.50
C CYS A 72 -12.79 -8.85 3.65
N HIS A 73 -13.02 -9.91 4.43
CA HIS A 73 -12.04 -10.99 4.58
C HIS A 73 -11.70 -11.66 3.25
N GLN A 74 -12.72 -11.94 2.42
CA GLN A 74 -12.50 -12.49 1.09
C GLN A 74 -11.69 -11.54 0.19
N ALA A 75 -11.98 -10.23 0.23
CA ALA A 75 -11.23 -9.24 -0.52
C ALA A 75 -9.76 -9.16 -0.07
N GLN A 76 -9.49 -9.26 1.24
CA GLN A 76 -8.13 -9.31 1.78
C GLN A 76 -7.37 -10.55 1.31
N LEU A 77 -8.02 -11.72 1.26
CA LEU A 77 -7.42 -12.94 0.71
C LEU A 77 -7.10 -12.79 -0.78
N SER A 78 -8.04 -12.27 -1.57
CA SER A 78 -7.83 -12.02 -3.01
C SER A 78 -6.65 -11.06 -3.24
N LEU A 79 -6.58 -9.96 -2.48
CA LEU A 79 -5.45 -9.02 -2.55
C LEU A 79 -4.12 -9.72 -2.21
N SER A 80 -4.11 -10.58 -1.20
CA SER A 80 -2.91 -11.30 -0.79
C SER A 80 -2.40 -12.22 -1.90
N VAL A 81 -3.30 -12.94 -2.58
CA VAL A 81 -2.96 -13.80 -3.72
C VAL A 81 -2.40 -12.99 -4.90
N CYS A 82 -3.03 -11.86 -5.23
CA CYS A 82 -2.53 -10.99 -6.30
C CYS A 82 -1.13 -10.46 -5.99
N LEU A 83 -0.89 -9.99 -4.76
CA LEU A 83 0.42 -9.49 -4.34
C LEU A 83 1.50 -10.58 -4.41
N SER A 84 1.21 -11.80 -3.92
CA SER A 84 2.17 -12.91 -4.01
C SER A 84 2.52 -13.25 -5.46
N THR A 85 1.52 -13.27 -6.34
CA THR A 85 1.75 -13.56 -7.77
C THR A 85 2.64 -12.52 -8.43
N ASN A 86 2.47 -11.23 -8.08
CA ASN A 86 3.32 -10.15 -8.58
C ASN A 86 4.75 -10.21 -7.99
N GLN A 87 4.92 -10.70 -6.76
CA GLN A 87 6.23 -10.88 -6.13
C GLN A 87 7.04 -12.01 -6.77
N ASP A 88 6.39 -13.11 -7.15
CA ASP A 88 7.05 -14.24 -7.81
C ASP A 88 7.48 -13.93 -9.27
N GLN A 89 6.94 -12.86 -9.87
CA GLN A 89 7.25 -12.42 -11.24
C GLN A 89 8.36 -11.34 -11.32
N SER A 90 8.88 -10.87 -10.18
CA SER A 90 9.91 -9.81 -10.09
C SER A 90 11.28 -10.33 -9.71
#